data_AF-A0A8J4WSX9-F1
#
_entry.id   AF-A0A8J4WSX9-F1
#
_cell.length_a   1.000
_cell.length_b   1.000
_cell.length_c   1.000
_cell.angle_alpha   90.00
_cell.angle_beta   90.00
_cell.angle_gamma   90.00
#
_symmetry.space_group_name_H-M   'P 1'
#
loop_
_entity.id
_entity.type
_entity.pdbx_description
1 polymer ?
#
loop_
_entity_poly.entity_id
_entity_poly.type
_entity_poly.pdbx_seq_one_letter_code
_entity_poly.pdbx_strand_id
1 'polypeptide(L)'
;QNEIAGALGISDELISLEVTSPNVPDVTLIDLPGIVRVSVKGQPEDIGEQSKSLIRKYITNQDTILLVVVPCNVDIATTEALKMAQEVDPYGDRTLGLYFNM
;
A
#
# COMPACT_ATOMS: atom_id res chain seq x y z
N GLN A 1 -7.23 27.62 -11.67
CA GLN A 1 -7.02 26.22 -12.03
C GLN A 1 -6.15 25.60 -10.94
N ASN A 2 -6.77 25.14 -9.85
CA ASN A 2 -6.12 24.46 -8.73
C ASN A 2 -6.86 23.12 -8.52
N GLU A 3 -6.75 22.23 -9.52
CA GLU A 3 -7.27 20.86 -9.45
C GLU A 3 -6.10 19.90 -9.63
N ILE A 4 -5.18 19.88 -8.67
CA ILE A 4 -4.15 18.84 -8.66
C ILE A 4 -3.94 18.42 -7.21
N ALA A 5 -4.39 17.19 -6.94
CA ALA A 5 -4.28 16.41 -5.71
C ALA A 5 -5.03 16.96 -4.48
N GLY A 6 -6.19 16.37 -4.15
CA GLY A 6 -6.71 16.51 -2.78
C GLY A 6 -8.20 16.30 -2.52
N ALA A 7 -9.04 15.89 -3.47
CA ALA A 7 -10.47 15.75 -3.22
C ALA A 7 -11.08 14.50 -3.86
N LEU A 8 -11.64 13.61 -3.01
CA LEU A 8 -12.83 12.78 -3.27
C LEU A 8 -12.71 11.33 -3.77
N GLY A 9 -11.56 10.63 -3.76
CA GLY A 9 -11.59 9.18 -4.01
C GLY A 9 -10.24 8.48 -4.18
N ILE A 10 -10.30 7.16 -4.31
CA ILE A 10 -9.18 6.33 -4.77
C ILE A 10 -9.38 6.06 -6.26
N SER A 11 -8.38 6.40 -7.07
CA SER A 11 -8.35 6.02 -8.48
C SER A 11 -7.60 4.69 -8.62
N ASP A 12 -8.09 3.83 -9.50
CA ASP A 12 -7.39 2.62 -9.94
C ASP A 12 -6.50 2.86 -11.18
N GLU A 13 -6.48 4.09 -11.70
CA GLU A 13 -5.61 4.52 -12.79
C GLU A 13 -4.15 4.55 -12.32
N LEU A 14 -3.31 3.79 -13.02
CA LEU A 14 -1.89 3.65 -12.69
C LEU A 14 -1.08 4.83 -13.24
N ILE A 15 -0.31 5.47 -12.36
CA ILE A 15 0.78 6.36 -12.77
C ILE A 15 2.04 5.52 -12.91
N SER A 16 2.56 5.41 -14.13
CA SER A 16 3.78 4.64 -14.43
C SER A 16 4.96 5.57 -14.66
N LEU A 17 6.08 5.29 -13.98
CA LEU A 17 7.36 5.97 -14.16
C LEU A 17 8.41 4.91 -14.51
N GLU A 18 9.06 5.07 -15.65
CA GLU A 18 10.18 4.22 -16.06
C GLU A 18 11.50 4.95 -15.80
N VAL A 19 12.40 4.29 -15.08
CA VAL A 19 13.74 4.81 -14.77
C VAL A 19 14.77 3.82 -15.29
N THR A 20 15.60 4.25 -16.24
CA THR A 20 16.66 3.42 -16.83
C THR A 20 18.04 3.93 -16.39
N SER A 21 18.88 3.04 -15.87
CA SER A 21 20.26 3.35 -15.51
C SER A 21 21.12 2.08 -15.59
N PRO A 22 22.39 2.16 -16.02
CA PRO A 22 23.28 1.00 -16.01
C PRO A 22 23.64 0.52 -14.60
N ASN A 23 23.28 1.28 -13.56
CA ASN A 23 23.64 1.00 -12.17
C ASN A 23 22.44 0.56 -11.30
N VAL A 24 21.27 0.31 -11.90
CA VAL A 24 20.08 -0.14 -11.16
C VAL A 24 19.66 -1.53 -11.63
N PRO A 25 19.12 -2.38 -10.74
CA PRO A 25 18.57 -3.67 -11.14
C PRO A 25 17.23 -3.49 -11.85
N ASP A 26 16.85 -4.50 -12.63
CA ASP A 26 15.53 -4.60 -13.22
C ASP A 26 14.51 -4.93 -12.12
N VAL A 27 13.78 -3.93 -11.65
CA VAL A 27 12.77 -4.08 -10.59
C VAL A 27 11.55 -3.21 -10.87
N THR A 28 10.37 -3.73 -10.54
CA THR A 28 9.13 -2.96 -10.52
C THR A 28 8.76 -2.66 -9.07
N LEU A 29 8.64 -1.38 -8.74
CA LEU A 29 8.15 -0.91 -7.45
C LEU A 29 6.74 -0.38 -7.63
N ILE A 30 5.82 -0.84 -6.80
CA ILE A 30 4.43 -0.40 -6.78
C ILE A 30 4.20 0.29 -5.45
N ASP A 31 3.93 1.59 -5.48
CA ASP A 31 3.45 2.33 -4.32
C ASP A 31 1.92 2.27 -4.29
N LEU A 32 1.37 1.87 -3.14
CA LEU A 32 -0.06 1.66 -2.95
C LEU A 32 -0.60 2.72 -1.98
N PRO A 33 -1.86 3.15 -2.11
CA PRO A 33 -2.42 4.10 -1.15
C PRO A 33 -2.43 3.52 0.26
N GLY A 34 -2.22 4.39 1.25
CA GLY A 34 -2.32 4.01 2.65
C GLY A 34 -3.72 3.48 3.00
N ILE A 35 -3.79 2.53 3.93
CA ILE A 35 -5.07 1.96 4.36
C ILE A 35 -5.86 3.00 5.15
N VAL A 36 -7.00 3.42 4.61
CA VAL A 36 -7.89 4.40 5.27
C VAL A 36 -8.86 3.66 6.20
N ARG A 37 -8.90 4.07 7.47
CA ARG A 37 -9.81 3.49 8.48
C ARG A 37 -11.12 4.24 8.64
N VAL A 38 -11.09 5.55 8.43
CA VAL A 38 -12.24 6.44 8.65
C VAL A 38 -12.28 7.44 7.53
N SER A 39 -13.43 7.57 6.87
CA SER A 39 -13.68 8.61 5.88
C SER A 39 -13.66 9.99 6.55
N VAL A 40 -12.84 10.91 6.04
CA VAL A 40 -12.91 12.31 6.45
C VAL A 40 -13.94 13.08 5.62
N LYS A 41 -14.38 14.25 6.09
CA LYS A 41 -15.35 15.09 5.35
C LYS A 41 -14.84 15.35 3.92
N GLY A 42 -15.63 14.97 2.92
CA GLY A 42 -15.26 15.08 1.51
C GLY A 42 -14.59 13.83 0.93
N GLN A 43 -14.72 12.67 1.56
CA GLN A 43 -14.40 11.37 0.97
C GLN A 43 -15.63 10.48 0.90
N PRO A 44 -15.68 9.52 -0.05
CA PRO A 44 -16.66 8.46 -0.06
C PRO A 44 -16.63 7.66 1.26
N GLU A 45 -17.78 7.19 1.73
CA GLU A 45 -17.87 6.37 2.95
C GLU A 45 -17.15 5.02 2.80
N ASP A 46 -17.05 4.51 1.56
CA ASP A 46 -16.42 3.24 1.19
C ASP A 46 -14.92 3.37 0.84
N ILE A 47 -14.30 4.53 1.08
CA ILE A 47 -12.88 4.78 0.76
C ILE A 47 -11.93 3.75 1.38
N GLY A 48 -12.24 3.26 2.58
CA GLY A 48 -11.48 2.21 3.24
C GLY A 48 -11.52 0.90 2.46
N GLU A 49 -12.70 0.49 1.99
CA GLU A 49 -12.88 -0.72 1.20
C GLU A 49 -12.25 -0.58 -0.20
N GLN A 50 -12.35 0.59 -0.83
CA GLN A 50 -11.65 0.88 -2.08
C GLN A 50 -10.13 0.72 -1.92
N SER A 51 -9.55 1.26 -0.83
CA SER A 51 -8.11 1.11 -0.55
C SER A 51 -7.70 -0.35 -0.39
N LYS A 52 -8.47 -1.12 0.41
CA LYS A 52 -8.20 -2.54 0.64
C LYS A 52 -8.35 -3.36 -0.64
N SER A 53 -9.36 -3.07 -1.45
CA SER A 53 -9.59 -3.74 -2.74
C SER A 53 -8.42 -3.52 -3.69
N LEU A 54 -7.95 -2.27 -3.82
CA LEU A 54 -6.81 -1.94 -4.67
C LEU A 54 -5.54 -2.62 -4.17
N ILE A 55 -5.24 -2.57 -2.87
CA ILE A 55 -4.09 -3.25 -2.29
C ILE A 55 -4.16 -4.76 -2.56
N ARG A 56 -5.33 -5.38 -2.33
CA ARG A 56 -5.54 -6.83 -2.51
C ARG A 56 -5.23 -7.29 -3.94
N LYS A 57 -5.52 -6.45 -4.95
CA LYS A 57 -5.20 -6.72 -6.35
C LYS A 57 -3.71 -7.00 -6.58
N TYR A 58 -2.82 -6.32 -5.85
CA TYR A 58 -1.38 -6.46 -6.01
C TYR A 58 -0.78 -7.50 -5.06
N ILE A 59 -1.18 -7.52 -3.78
CA ILE A 59 -0.55 -8.41 -2.78
C ILE A 59 -0.90 -9.90 -2.98
N THR A 60 -1.98 -10.20 -3.72
CA THR A 60 -2.40 -11.59 -3.99
C THR A 60 -1.47 -12.31 -4.97
N ASN A 61 -0.71 -11.58 -5.80
CA ASN A 61 0.25 -12.18 -6.71
C ASN A 61 1.43 -12.77 -5.91
N GLN A 62 1.70 -14.07 -6.06
CA GLN A 62 2.74 -14.80 -5.34
C GLN A 62 4.17 -14.35 -5.69
N ASP A 63 4.37 -13.77 -6.88
CA ASP A 63 5.69 -13.25 -7.30
C ASP A 63 6.00 -11.86 -6.70
N THR A 64 5.03 -11.27 -5.97
CA THR A 64 5.19 -9.95 -5.34
C THR A 64 5.75 -10.10 -3.92
N ILE A 65 6.85 -9.39 -3.65
CA ILE A 65 7.41 -9.23 -2.30
C ILE A 65 6.62 -8.13 -1.58
N LEU A 66 6.14 -8.43 -0.37
CA LEU A 66 5.37 -7.52 0.45
C LEU A 66 6.29 -6.75 1.38
N LEU A 67 6.37 -5.43 1.21
CA LEU A 67 7.13 -4.55 2.10
C LEU A 67 6.17 -3.84 3.06
N VAL A 68 6.07 -4.35 4.29
CA VAL A 68 5.12 -3.82 5.30
C VAL A 68 5.84 -2.80 6.17
N VAL A 69 5.54 -1.52 5.98
CA VAL A 69 6.09 -0.43 6.79
C VAL A 69 5.27 -0.25 8.06
N VAL A 70 5.92 -0.42 9.21
CA VAL A 70 5.32 -0.30 10.53
C VAL A 70 6.02 0.80 11.32
N PRO A 71 5.29 1.81 11.83
CA PRO A 71 5.86 2.79 12.74
C PRO A 71 6.31 2.13 14.05
N CYS A 72 7.47 2.50 14.57
CA CYS A 72 7.97 1.95 15.84
C CYS A 72 7.13 2.37 17.06
N ASN A 73 6.32 3.42 16.94
CA ASN A 73 5.52 3.98 18.03
C ASN A 73 4.09 3.40 18.12
N VAL A 74 3.71 2.49 17.21
CA VAL A 74 2.40 1.83 17.24
C VAL A 74 2.56 0.33 17.49
N ASP A 75 1.56 -0.27 18.13
CA ASP A 75 1.53 -1.71 18.32
C ASP A 75 1.34 -2.43 16.98
N ILE A 76 2.29 -3.30 16.65
CA ILE A 76 2.32 -4.15 15.46
C ILE A 76 1.01 -4.94 15.29
N ALA A 77 0.43 -5.41 16.40
CA ALA A 77 -0.81 -6.19 16.38
C ALA A 77 -2.01 -5.39 15.85
N THR A 78 -1.92 -4.06 15.86
CA THR A 78 -2.98 -3.18 15.38
C THR A 78 -2.85 -2.83 13.91
N THR A 79 -1.76 -3.15 13.21
CA THR A 79 -1.54 -2.69 11.84
C THR A 79 -2.36 -3.51 10.84
N GLU A 80 -3.28 -2.86 10.12
CA GLU A 80 -4.14 -3.50 9.13
C GLU A 80 -3.33 -4.08 7.95
N ALA A 81 -2.24 -3.42 7.57
CA ALA A 81 -1.35 -3.89 6.50
C ALA A 81 -0.76 -5.26 6.80
N LEU A 82 -0.35 -5.51 8.06
CA LEU A 82 0.20 -6.80 8.47
C LEU A 82 -0.86 -7.89 8.45
N LYS A 83 -2.10 -7.57 8.87
CA LYS A 83 -3.23 -8.52 8.77
C LYS A 83 -3.50 -8.92 7.32
N MET A 84 -3.56 -7.94 6.41
CA MET A 84 -3.75 -8.21 4.98
C MET A 84 -2.60 -9.02 4.39
N ALA A 85 -1.35 -8.77 4.81
CA ALA A 85 -0.20 -9.58 4.39
C ALA A 85 -0.32 -11.03 4.88
N GLN A 86 -0.66 -11.25 6.16
CA GLN A 86 -0.85 -12.58 6.73
C GLN A 86 -1.97 -13.38 6.05
N GLU A 87 -3.02 -12.72 5.55
CA GLU A 87 -4.08 -13.39 4.79
C GLU A 87 -3.60 -14.00 3.46
N VAL A 88 -2.60 -13.40 2.82
CA VAL A 88 -2.09 -13.81 1.49
C VAL A 88 -0.70 -14.47 1.54
N ASP A 89 -0.03 -14.39 2.69
CA ASP A 89 1.28 -14.95 3.00
C ASP A 89 1.34 -15.34 4.49
N PRO A 90 0.65 -16.42 4.90
CA PRO A 90 0.53 -16.80 6.31
C PRO A 90 1.84 -17.30 6.94
N TYR A 91 2.79 -17.76 6.11
CA TYR A 91 4.11 -18.22 6.55
C TYR A 91 5.15 -17.10 6.54
N GLY A 92 4.85 -15.97 5.88
CA GLY A 92 5.76 -14.83 5.77
C GLY A 92 6.91 -15.06 4.80
N ASP A 93 6.76 -15.98 3.84
CA ASP A 93 7.83 -16.38 2.92
C ASP A 93 8.26 -15.24 1.99
N ARG A 94 7.35 -14.28 1.76
CA ARG A 94 7.55 -13.12 0.87
C ARG A 94 7.20 -11.80 1.53
N THR A 95 7.14 -11.76 2.86
CA THR A 95 6.80 -10.55 3.64
C THR A 95 8.00 -10.02 4.42
N LEU A 96 8.36 -8.77 4.17
CA LEU A 96 9.43 -8.04 4.84
C LEU A 96 8.83 -6.90 5.69
N GLY A 97 8.97 -6.99 7.01
CA GLY A 97 8.58 -5.93 7.92
C GLY A 97 9.67 -4.87 8.04
N LEU A 98 9.35 -3.62 7.72
CA LEU A 98 10.21 -2.46 7.95
C LEU A 98 9.73 -1.66 9.14
N TYR A 99 10.58 -1.51 10.15
CA TYR A 99 10.31 -0.70 11.33
C TYR A 99 10.94 0.67 11.16
N PHE A 100 10.11 1.71 11.14
CA PHE A 100 10.56 3.09 10.96
C PHE A 100 10.19 3.95 12.16
N ASN A 101 11.15 4.72 12.68
CA ASN A 101 10.90 5.75 13.69
C ASN A 101 10.70 7.08 12.95
N MET A 102 9.52 7.68 13.11
CA MET A 102 9.22 9.02 12.60
C MET A 102 9.68 10.08 13.59
#